data_AF-R4W917-F1
#
_entry.id   AF-R4W917-F1
#
_cell.length_a   1.000
_cell.length_b   1.000
_cell.length_c   1.000
_cell.angle_alpha   90.00
_cell.angle_beta   90.00
_cell.angle_gamma   90.00
#
_symmetry.space_group_name_H-M   'P 1'
#
loop_
_entity.id
_entity.type
_entity.pdbx_description
1 polymer ?
#
loop_
_entity_poly.entity_id
_entity_poly.type
_entity_poly.pdbx_seq_one_letter_code
_entity_poly.pdbx_strand_id
1 'polypeptide(L)'
;MSSDRSQATPGPSQPDEFWPRFWFNVCSYSEYYFMLLIAVTIMAVLNAVAMLLAEQSTASFVIATMVFVILGLTALAVGFVLWQCKQLRGPDREKLEGVEPTDRSQEE
;
A
#
# COMPACT_ATOMS: atom_id res chain seq x y z
N MET A 1 -14.22 38.37 29.48
CA MET A 1 -14.69 37.14 30.14
C MET A 1 -15.22 36.20 29.07
N SER A 2 -14.64 34.99 29.06
CA SER A 2 -15.01 33.71 28.44
C SER A 2 -15.95 33.71 27.21
N SER A 3 -15.47 33.35 26.02
CA SER A 3 -15.39 31.96 25.52
C SER A 3 -16.72 31.22 25.55
N ASP A 4 -17.49 31.32 24.46
CA ASP A 4 -18.46 30.31 24.05
C ASP A 4 -17.99 29.72 22.70
N ARG A 5 -16.95 28.89 22.80
CA ARG A 5 -16.60 27.95 21.74
C ARG A 5 -17.58 26.80 21.92
N SER A 6 -18.72 26.84 21.23
CA SER A 6 -19.62 25.69 21.17
C SER A 6 -18.84 24.50 20.62
N GLN A 7 -18.45 23.65 21.54
CA GLN A 7 -17.75 22.40 21.33
C GLN A 7 -18.77 21.44 20.69
N ALA A 8 -18.84 21.45 19.36
CA ALA A 8 -19.53 20.43 18.61
C ALA A 8 -18.76 19.12 18.80
N THR A 9 -19.17 18.32 19.78
CA THR A 9 -18.69 16.95 19.95
C THR A 9 -19.12 16.14 18.72
N PRO A 10 -18.21 15.67 17.86
CA PRO A 10 -18.61 14.85 16.72
C PRO A 10 -19.03 13.48 17.24
N GLY A 11 -20.31 13.14 17.05
CA GLY A 11 -20.80 11.79 17.26
C GLY A 11 -20.15 10.77 16.30
N PRO A 12 -20.21 9.46 16.61
CA PRO A 12 -19.35 8.41 16.05
C PRO A 12 -19.66 7.99 14.60
N SER A 13 -20.19 8.87 13.75
CA SER A 13 -20.65 8.50 12.40
C SER A 13 -20.23 9.49 11.31
N GLN A 14 -19.09 10.17 11.43
CA GLN A 14 -18.59 11.02 10.36
C GLN A 14 -17.80 10.18 9.33
N PRO A 15 -18.35 9.90 8.13
CA PRO A 15 -17.66 9.09 7.11
C PRO A 15 -16.41 9.78 6.55
N ASP A 16 -16.32 11.10 6.75
CA ASP A 16 -15.27 11.97 6.26
C ASP A 16 -13.90 11.68 6.93
N GLU A 17 -13.90 11.17 8.17
CA GLU A 17 -12.68 10.82 8.91
C GLU A 17 -12.23 9.37 8.72
N PHE A 18 -13.14 8.45 8.34
CA PHE A 18 -12.83 7.04 8.20
C PHE A 18 -11.78 6.80 7.12
N TRP A 19 -11.94 7.47 5.98
CA TRP A 19 -11.12 7.23 4.80
C TRP A 19 -9.64 7.56 4.98
N PRO A 20 -9.27 8.76 5.51
CA PRO A 20 -7.86 9.05 5.79
C PRO A 20 -7.26 8.14 6.88
N ARG A 21 -8.03 7.74 7.91
CA ARG A 21 -7.55 6.81 8.95
C ARG A 21 -7.31 5.40 8.41
N PHE A 22 -8.19 4.90 7.55
CA PHE A 22 -8.03 3.61 6.89
C PHE A 22 -6.72 3.57 6.09
N TRP A 23 -6.51 4.54 5.21
CA TRP A 23 -5.31 4.60 4.39
C TRP A 23 -4.04 4.81 5.22
N PHE A 24 -4.07 5.64 6.26
CA PHE A 24 -2.93 5.80 7.16
C PHE A 24 -2.52 4.46 7.81
N ASN A 25 -3.50 3.71 8.32
CA ASN A 25 -3.24 2.40 8.91
C ASN A 25 -2.71 1.41 7.87
N VAL A 26 -3.38 1.29 6.71
CA VAL A 26 -2.96 0.41 5.61
C VAL A 26 -1.54 0.74 5.13
N CYS A 27 -1.21 2.01 4.99
CA CYS A 27 0.12 2.44 4.57
C CYS A 27 1.18 2.28 5.66
N SER A 28 0.83 2.27 6.94
CA SER A 28 1.75 1.90 8.02
C SER A 28 2.22 0.45 7.91
N TYR A 29 1.39 -0.44 7.34
CA TYR A 29 1.74 -1.83 7.09
C TYR A 29 2.40 -2.06 5.72
N SER A 30 2.85 -1.02 5.00
CA SER A 30 3.37 -1.14 3.63
C SER A 30 4.50 -2.16 3.48
N GLU A 31 5.33 -2.35 4.51
CA GLU A 31 6.42 -3.34 4.51
C GLU A 31 5.90 -4.78 4.41
N TYR A 32 4.80 -5.11 5.10
CA TYR A 32 4.17 -6.43 5.02
C TYR A 32 3.53 -6.68 3.64
N TYR A 33 2.97 -5.63 3.03
CA TYR A 33 2.45 -5.71 1.66
C TYR A 33 3.57 -6.01 0.64
N PHE A 34 4.77 -5.45 0.82
CA PHE A 34 5.93 -5.82 0.00
C PHE A 34 6.36 -7.28 0.20
N MET A 35 6.44 -7.75 1.44
CA MET A 35 6.70 -9.16 1.74
C MET A 35 5.67 -10.10 1.10
N LEU A 36 4.39 -9.74 1.16
CA LEU A 36 3.31 -10.49 0.50
C LEU A 36 3.49 -10.51 -1.02
N LEU A 37 3.84 -9.39 -1.64
CA LEU A 37 4.10 -9.32 -3.07
C LEU A 37 5.25 -10.26 -3.46
N ILE A 38 6.34 -10.25 -2.70
CA ILE A 38 7.47 -11.17 -2.91
C ILE A 38 7.01 -12.62 -2.80
N ALA A 39 6.27 -12.97 -1.75
CA ALA A 39 5.76 -14.33 -1.55
C ALA A 39 4.83 -14.78 -2.70
N VAL A 40 3.89 -13.92 -3.11
CA VAL A 40 2.99 -14.18 -4.25
C VAL A 40 3.79 -14.37 -5.54
N THR A 41 4.84 -13.59 -5.74
CA THR A 41 5.71 -13.71 -6.93
C THR A 41 6.45 -15.04 -6.93
N ILE A 42 7.01 -15.45 -5.78
CA ILE A 42 7.67 -16.76 -5.64
C ILE A 42 6.68 -17.89 -5.94
N MET A 43 5.47 -17.84 -5.37
CA MET A 43 4.44 -18.83 -5.63
C MET A 43 4.03 -18.87 -7.11
N ALA A 44 3.94 -17.73 -7.78
CA ALA A 44 3.65 -17.67 -9.22
C ALA A 44 4.77 -18.32 -10.06
N VAL A 45 6.03 -18.06 -9.72
CA VAL A 45 7.18 -18.69 -10.40
C VAL A 45 7.20 -20.19 -10.17
N LEU A 46 7.01 -20.66 -8.94
CA LEU A 46 6.95 -22.09 -8.63
C LEU A 46 5.82 -22.78 -9.38
N ASN A 47 4.66 -22.14 -9.49
CA ASN A 47 3.53 -22.67 -10.25
C ASN A 47 3.82 -22.70 -11.77
N ALA A 48 4.53 -21.71 -12.30
CA ALA A 48 4.99 -21.71 -13.70
C ALA A 48 5.94 -22.89 -13.96
N VAL A 49 6.90 -23.11 -13.07
CA VAL A 49 7.84 -24.24 -13.15
C VAL A 49 7.10 -25.57 -13.07
N ALA A 50 6.12 -25.69 -12.18
CA ALA A 50 5.28 -26.88 -12.07
C ALA A 50 4.52 -27.17 -13.37
N MET A 51 3.98 -26.14 -14.03
CA MET A 51 3.35 -26.29 -15.35
C MET A 51 4.34 -26.77 -16.43
N LEU A 52 5.59 -26.32 -16.40
CA LEU A 52 6.60 -26.71 -17.39
C LEU A 52 7.06 -28.16 -17.23
N LEU A 53 7.05 -28.68 -16.00
CA LEU A 53 7.53 -30.04 -15.69
C LEU A 53 6.43 -31.10 -15.72
N ALA A 54 5.16 -30.72 -15.57
CA ALA A 54 4.05 -31.66 -15.50
C ALA A 54 3.50 -32.03 -16.88
N GLU A 55 3.28 -33.33 -17.12
CA GLU A 55 2.44 -33.78 -18.24
C GLU A 55 1.00 -33.31 -17.99
N GLN A 56 0.54 -32.34 -18.78
CA GLN A 56 -0.73 -31.68 -18.54
C GLN A 56 -1.92 -32.57 -18.93
N SER A 57 -2.68 -33.00 -17.92
CA SER A 57 -4.08 -33.40 -18.07
C SER A 57 -4.96 -32.16 -18.16
N THR A 58 -6.09 -32.23 -18.88
CA THR A 58 -7.03 -31.10 -19.03
C THR A 58 -7.51 -30.54 -17.68
N ALA A 59 -7.65 -31.38 -16.66
CA ALA A 59 -8.01 -30.94 -15.32
C ALA A 59 -6.90 -30.13 -14.62
N SER A 60 -5.62 -30.53 -14.75
CA SER A 60 -4.51 -29.84 -14.10
C SER A 60 -4.18 -28.50 -14.76
N PHE A 61 -4.40 -28.37 -16.07
CA PHE A 61 -4.29 -27.11 -16.79
C PHE A 61 -5.27 -26.04 -16.27
N VAL A 62 -6.54 -26.41 -16.07
CA VAL A 62 -7.58 -25.48 -15.58
C VAL A 62 -7.26 -25.02 -14.15
N ILE A 63 -6.82 -25.92 -13.28
CA ILE A 63 -6.47 -25.56 -11.90
C ILE A 63 -5.29 -24.59 -11.89
N ALA A 64 -4.23 -24.88 -12.65
CA ALA A 64 -3.05 -24.04 -12.66
C ALA A 64 -3.32 -22.64 -13.25
N THR A 65 -4.16 -22.53 -14.30
CA THR A 65 -4.59 -21.22 -14.83
C THR A 65 -5.42 -20.41 -13.83
N MET A 66 -6.33 -21.05 -13.07
CA MET A 66 -7.07 -20.36 -12.00
C MET A 66 -6.15 -19.84 -10.91
N VAL A 67 -5.12 -20.59 -10.52
CA VAL A 67 -4.14 -20.13 -9.55
C VAL A 67 -3.37 -18.90 -10.06
N PHE A 68 -3.01 -18.86 -11.35
CA PHE A 68 -2.40 -17.65 -11.94
C PHE A 68 -3.32 -16.43 -11.88
N VAL A 69 -4.61 -16.60 -12.15
CA VAL A 69 -5.60 -15.51 -12.05
C VAL A 69 -5.68 -14.99 -10.61
N ILE A 70 -5.75 -15.89 -9.63
CA ILE A 70 -5.84 -15.52 -8.21
C ILE A 70 -4.56 -14.79 -7.76
N LEU A 71 -3.38 -15.32 -8.10
CA LEU A 71 -2.09 -14.70 -7.78
C LEU A 71 -1.94 -13.33 -8.46
N GLY A 72 -2.35 -13.22 -9.73
CA GLY A 72 -2.33 -11.96 -10.48
C GLY A 72 -3.25 -10.90 -9.86
N LEU A 73 -4.48 -11.26 -9.51
CA LEU A 73 -5.41 -10.34 -8.83
C LEU A 73 -4.87 -9.89 -7.46
N THR A 74 -4.25 -10.81 -6.72
CA THR A 74 -3.63 -10.49 -5.43
C THR A 74 -2.47 -9.52 -5.61
N ALA A 75 -1.59 -9.75 -6.58
CA ALA A 75 -0.48 -8.86 -6.90
C ALA A 75 -0.97 -7.47 -7.33
N LEU A 76 -2.02 -7.41 -8.16
CA LEU A 76 -2.63 -6.15 -8.58
C LEU A 76 -3.25 -5.38 -7.40
N ALA A 77 -3.97 -6.07 -6.52
CA ALA A 77 -4.56 -5.45 -5.33
C ALA A 77 -3.48 -4.85 -4.41
N VAL A 78 -2.41 -5.61 -4.16
CA VAL A 78 -1.28 -5.12 -3.35
C VAL A 78 -0.57 -3.96 -4.04
N GLY A 79 -0.32 -4.06 -5.35
CA GLY A 79 0.29 -2.98 -6.14
C GLY A 79 -0.55 -1.71 -6.12
N PHE A 80 -1.88 -1.83 -6.19
CA PHE A 80 -2.79 -0.69 -6.07
C PHE A 80 -2.71 -0.03 -4.69
N VAL A 81 -2.66 -0.82 -3.62
CA VAL A 81 -2.49 -0.29 -2.26
C VAL A 81 -1.18 0.48 -2.11
N LEU A 82 -0.07 -0.09 -2.58
CA LEU A 82 1.24 0.58 -2.53
C LEU A 82 1.28 1.86 -3.38
N TRP A 83 0.62 1.85 -4.53
CA TRP A 83 0.49 3.04 -5.39
C TRP A 83 -0.31 4.15 -4.72
N GLN A 84 -1.43 3.82 -4.06
CA GLN A 84 -2.21 4.77 -3.27
C GLN A 84 -1.39 5.34 -2.11
N CYS A 85 -0.68 4.48 -1.38
CA CYS A 85 0.21 4.93 -0.31
C CYS A 85 1.32 5.87 -0.79
N LYS A 86 1.83 5.68 -2.01
CA LYS A 86 2.80 6.60 -2.61
C LYS A 86 2.17 7.97 -2.91
N GLN A 87 0.95 8.01 -3.44
CA GLN A 87 0.25 9.27 -3.72
C GLN A 87 -0.11 10.02 -2.43
N LEU A 88 -0.57 9.32 -1.40
CA LEU A 88 -0.88 9.92 -0.09
C LEU A 88 0.36 10.48 0.62
N ARG A 89 1.57 9.98 0.31
CA ARG A 89 2.85 10.45 0.87
C ARG A 89 3.53 11.57 0.08
N GLY A 90 3.05 11.92 -1.12
CA GLY A 90 3.61 13.00 -1.94
C GLY A 90 2.61 14.13 -2.12
N PRO A 91 2.76 15.26 -1.41
CA PRO A 91 3.54 16.40 -1.91
C PRO A 91 4.37 17.18 -0.85
N ASP A 92 4.80 16.56 0.26
CA ASP A 92 5.57 17.28 1.31
C ASP A 92 7.11 17.09 1.23
N ARG A 93 7.63 16.08 0.50
CA ARG A 93 9.09 15.87 0.41
C ARG A 93 9.82 16.86 -0.49
N GLU A 94 9.22 17.34 -1.59
CA GLU A 94 9.84 18.37 -2.43
C GLU A 94 10.02 19.70 -1.69
N LYS A 95 9.19 19.99 -0.69
CA LYS A 95 9.26 21.25 0.07
C LYS A 95 10.28 21.21 1.22
N LEU A 96 10.62 20.02 1.73
CA LEU A 96 11.63 19.83 2.79
C LEU A 96 13.05 19.65 2.24
N GLU A 97 13.21 19.14 1.02
CA GLU A 97 14.51 19.07 0.33
C GLU A 97 14.93 20.43 -0.28
N GLY A 98 14.01 21.41 -0.36
CA GLY A 98 14.31 22.80 -0.73
C GLY A 98 14.71 23.72 0.43
N VAL A 99 14.70 23.24 1.68
CA VAL A 99 15.28 23.96 2.82
C VAL A 99 16.67 23.39 3.07
N GLU A 100 17.57 23.65 2.14
CA GLU A 100 19.00 23.58 2.40
C GLU A 100 19.30 24.53 3.58
N PRO A 101 19.99 24.09 4.64
CA PRO A 101 20.35 24.96 5.75
C PRO A 101 21.37 26.00 5.26
N THR A 102 20.86 27.11 4.74
CA THR A 102 21.64 28.33 4.54
C THR A 102 22.07 28.81 5.92
N ASP A 103 23.33 28.51 6.23
CA ASP A 103 24.27 29.35 6.94
C ASP A 103 23.82 29.90 8.31
N ARG A 104 24.24 29.20 9.36
CA ARG A 104 24.35 29.76 10.72
C ARG A 104 25.79 29.62 11.23
N SER A 105 26.74 30.05 10.40
CA SER A 105 28.16 30.24 10.78
C SER A 105 28.62 31.69 10.62
N GLN A 106 27.69 32.64 10.80
CA GLN A 106 28.00 34.00 11.24
C GLN A 106 27.47 34.15 12.68
N GLU A 107 28.28 34.76 13.57
CA GLU A 107 28.24 34.71 15.05
C GLU A 107 29.02 33.47 15.57
N GLU A 108 30.28 33.55 16.02
CA GLU A 108 31.04 34.64 16.68
C GLU A 108 32.56 34.53 16.39
#